data_AF-A0A7J8WGB2-F1
#
_entry.id   AF-A0A7J8WGB2-F1
#
_cell.length_a   1.000
_cell.length_b   1.000
_cell.length_c   1.000
_cell.angle_alpha   90.00
_cell.angle_beta   90.00
_cell.angle_gamma   90.00
#
_symmetry.space_group_name_H-M   'P 1'
#
loop_
_entity.id
_entity.type
_entity.pdbx_description
1 polymer ?
#
loop_
_entity_poly.entity_id
_entity_poly.type
_entity_poly.pdbx_seq_one_letter_code
_entity_poly.pdbx_strand_id
1 'polypeptide(L)'
;MHWFDLPVFYKQVKWVLKKPHGIIAAWCYTTPEVNDSMDKVLERFYKNPYWDSERQMVDDKYKTIDFPFEAVDGEDSTGPFEFETDRWMGLEDYFTYLRSWSAYQKAKEKGVELLSEHVVEEFKRAWGEDENGGQKLVKFPIYLRIGKVGA
;
A
#
# COMPACT_ATOMS: atom_id res chain seq x y z
N MET A 1 8.42 6.22 3.11
CA MET A 1 8.73 7.20 2.04
C MET A 1 7.73 8.33 2.05
N HIS A 2 6.44 8.06 1.87
CA HIS A 2 5.40 9.09 1.78
C HIS A 2 5.29 10.01 3.01
N TRP A 3 5.71 9.58 4.20
CA TRP A 3 5.75 10.42 5.40
C TRP A 3 7.07 11.16 5.65
N PHE A 4 8.07 11.01 4.77
CA PHE A 4 9.39 11.58 4.97
C PHE A 4 9.65 12.76 4.02
N ASP A 5 10.42 13.74 4.50
CA ASP A 5 11.16 14.64 3.61
C ASP A 5 12.24 13.81 2.91
N LEU A 6 11.99 13.44 1.65
CA LEU A 6 12.84 12.53 0.89
C LEU A 6 14.28 13.08 0.71
N PRO A 7 14.51 14.34 0.31
CA PRO A 7 15.85 14.91 0.25
C PRO A 7 16.62 14.84 1.58
N VAL A 8 15.98 15.16 2.71
CA VAL A 8 16.61 15.09 4.03
C VAL A 8 16.89 13.64 4.42
N PHE A 9 15.92 12.75 4.21
CA PHE A 9 16.05 11.32 4.49
C PHE A 9 17.20 10.70 3.69
N TYR A 10 17.29 10.96 2.38
CA TYR A 10 18.33 10.40 1.54
C TYR A 10 19.74 10.88 1.90
N LYS A 11 19.90 12.12 2.40
CA LYS A 11 21.18 12.57 2.96
C LYS A 11 21.61 11.70 4.14
N GLN A 12 20.68 11.35 5.02
CA GLN A 12 20.98 10.47 6.17
C GLN A 12 21.27 9.04 5.72
N VAL A 13 20.50 8.49 4.77
CA VAL A 13 20.75 7.17 4.21
C VAL A 13 22.17 7.08 3.62
N LYS A 14 22.57 8.08 2.82
CA LYS A 14 23.92 8.14 2.22
C LYS A 14 25.04 8.33 3.25
N TRP A 15 24.73 8.90 4.39
CA TRP A 15 25.69 9.10 5.49
C TRP A 15 25.87 7.83 6.34
N VAL A 16 24.79 7.10 6.62
CA VAL A 16 24.82 5.90 7.48
C VAL A 16 25.25 4.64 6.73
N LEU A 17 24.80 4.46 5.49
CA LEU A 17 25.06 3.22 4.76
C LEU A 17 26.55 3.07 4.43
N LYS A 18 27.06 1.84 4.63
CA LYS A 18 28.46 1.50 4.33
C LYS A 18 28.77 1.77 2.86
N LYS A 19 29.91 2.42 2.60
CA LYS A 19 30.40 2.70 1.25
C LYS A 19 31.59 1.81 0.88
N PRO A 20 31.69 1.36 -0.39
CA PRO A 20 30.59 1.25 -1.35
C PRO A 20 29.61 0.11 -0.96
N HIS A 21 28.47 0.01 -1.66
CA HIS A 21 27.52 -1.13 -1.66
C HIS A 21 26.48 -1.21 -0.53
N GLY A 22 26.37 -0.24 0.37
CA GLY A 22 25.23 -0.18 1.28
C GLY A 22 23.92 -0.06 0.50
N ILE A 23 22.92 -0.89 0.84
CA ILE A 23 21.65 -0.98 0.10
C ILE A 23 20.53 -0.31 0.89
N ILE A 24 19.67 0.42 0.18
CA ILE A 24 18.34 0.81 0.66
C ILE A 24 17.28 0.10 -0.17
N ALA A 25 16.28 -0.44 0.53
CA ALA A 25 15.06 -1.00 -0.05
C ALA A 25 13.85 -0.21 0.50
N ALA A 26 13.14 0.47 -0.39
CA ALA A 26 11.94 1.23 -0.09
C ALA A 26 10.75 0.58 -0.81
N TRP A 27 9.80 0.05 -0.05
CA TRP A 27 8.65 -0.64 -0.61
C TRP A 27 7.33 -0.12 -0.04
N CYS A 28 6.26 -0.35 -0.79
CA CYS A 28 4.89 -0.13 -0.36
C CYS A 28 3.98 -1.20 -0.95
N TYR A 29 2.79 -1.35 -0.37
CA TYR A 29 1.70 -2.10 -0.98
C TYR A 29 0.51 -1.17 -1.25
N THR A 30 -0.26 -1.49 -2.28
CA THR A 30 -1.47 -0.73 -2.65
C THR A 30 -2.72 -1.36 -2.03
N THR A 31 -3.91 -0.94 -2.48
CA THR A 31 -5.16 -1.58 -2.09
C THR A 31 -5.10 -3.09 -2.35
N PRO A 32 -5.63 -3.92 -1.44
CA PRO A 32 -5.70 -5.35 -1.66
C PRO A 32 -6.64 -5.70 -2.81
N GLU A 33 -6.39 -6.86 -3.41
CA GLU A 33 -7.18 -7.44 -4.50
C GLU A 33 -7.75 -8.78 -4.02
N VAL A 34 -9.02 -9.03 -4.32
CA VAL A 34 -9.73 -10.24 -3.88
C VAL A 34 -10.41 -10.91 -5.06
N ASN A 35 -11.35 -10.20 -5.69
CA ASN A 35 -12.06 -10.59 -6.89
C ASN A 35 -12.79 -9.35 -7.47
N ASP A 36 -13.28 -9.44 -8.70
CA ASP A 36 -13.88 -8.30 -9.41
C ASP A 36 -15.02 -7.61 -8.65
N SER A 37 -15.83 -8.33 -7.87
CA SER A 37 -16.95 -7.73 -7.14
C SER A 37 -16.49 -7.02 -5.88
N MET A 38 -15.60 -7.63 -5.11
CA MET A 38 -14.97 -7.02 -3.94
C MET A 38 -14.15 -5.80 -4.30
N ASP A 39 -13.36 -5.88 -5.37
CA ASP A 39 -12.43 -4.83 -5.76
C ASP A 39 -13.19 -3.57 -6.23
N LYS A 40 -14.35 -3.74 -6.87
CA LYS A 40 -15.24 -2.62 -7.23
C LYS A 40 -15.86 -1.93 -6.01
N VAL A 41 -16.24 -2.68 -4.97
CA VAL A 41 -16.75 -2.09 -3.72
C VAL A 41 -15.61 -1.35 -3.01
N LEU A 42 -14.43 -1.97 -2.94
CA LEU A 42 -13.24 -1.36 -2.37
C LEU A 42 -12.85 -0.07 -3.08
N GLU A 43 -12.88 -0.04 -4.41
CA GLU A 43 -12.52 1.14 -5.20
C GLU A 43 -13.42 2.34 -4.86
N ARG A 44 -14.73 2.12 -4.70
CA ARG A 44 -15.67 3.16 -4.27
C ARG A 44 -15.41 3.62 -2.85
N PHE A 45 -15.17 2.67 -1.93
CA PHE A 45 -14.83 2.96 -0.54
C PHE A 45 -13.51 3.73 -0.40
N TYR A 46 -12.51 3.41 -1.23
CA TYR A 46 -11.20 4.05 -1.23
C TYR A 46 -11.27 5.51 -1.69
N LYS A 47 -12.19 5.86 -2.61
CA LYS A 47 -12.42 7.23 -3.10
C LYS A 47 -13.15 8.10 -2.07
N ASN A 48 -12.45 8.47 -1.00
CA ASN A 48 -12.95 9.33 0.07
C ASN A 48 -12.01 10.53 0.33
N PRO A 49 -12.50 11.64 0.93
CA PRO A 49 -11.73 12.87 1.10
C PRO A 49 -10.77 12.85 2.31
N TYR A 50 -10.59 11.72 2.98
CA TYR A 50 -9.84 11.62 4.23
C TYR A 50 -8.41 11.12 4.04
N TRP A 51 -8.01 10.75 2.82
CA TRP A 51 -6.61 10.46 2.51
C TRP A 51 -5.75 11.71 2.58
N ASP A 52 -4.56 11.58 3.15
CA ASP A 52 -3.51 12.59 3.06
C ASP A 52 -2.90 12.61 1.66
N SER A 53 -2.53 13.79 1.18
CA SER A 53 -1.92 13.98 -0.15
C SER A 53 -0.66 13.13 -0.37
N GLU A 54 0.10 12.93 0.70
CA GLU A 54 1.29 12.11 0.79
C GLU A 54 1.04 10.68 0.33
N ARG A 55 -0.19 10.17 0.52
CA ARG A 55 -0.59 8.81 0.12
C ARG A 55 -0.51 8.61 -1.40
N GLN A 56 -0.56 9.69 -2.20
CA GLN A 56 -0.39 9.65 -3.65
C GLN A 56 0.91 8.95 -4.06
N MET A 57 2.00 9.09 -3.29
CA MET A 57 3.26 8.40 -3.64
C MET A 57 3.11 6.88 -3.64
N VAL A 58 2.30 6.33 -2.73
CA VAL A 58 2.01 4.89 -2.66
C VAL A 58 1.02 4.49 -3.75
N ASP A 59 0.03 5.34 -4.08
CA ASP A 59 -0.90 5.10 -5.20
C ASP A 59 -0.18 5.10 -6.55
N ASP A 60 0.84 5.95 -6.68
CA ASP A 60 1.77 5.97 -7.82
C ASP A 60 2.77 4.81 -7.77
N LYS A 61 2.66 3.89 -6.81
CA LYS A 61 3.51 2.68 -6.69
C LYS A 61 4.98 3.03 -6.53
N TYR A 62 5.27 4.19 -5.92
CA TYR A 62 6.59 4.82 -5.88
C TYR A 62 7.25 5.05 -7.24
N LYS A 63 6.53 5.04 -8.37
CA LYS A 63 7.12 5.29 -9.70
C LYS A 63 7.67 6.72 -9.83
N THR A 64 7.01 7.68 -9.19
CA THR A 64 7.25 9.11 -9.34
C THR A 64 8.17 9.71 -8.28
N ILE A 65 8.53 8.96 -7.22
CA ILE A 65 9.43 9.49 -6.19
C ILE A 65 10.85 9.68 -6.75
N ASP A 66 11.56 10.71 -6.28
CA ASP A 66 13.01 10.76 -6.46
C ASP A 66 13.64 9.58 -5.71
N PHE A 67 14.63 8.93 -6.33
CA PHE A 67 15.34 7.78 -5.75
C PHE A 67 16.81 7.81 -6.18
N PRO A 68 17.65 8.64 -5.51
CA PRO A 68 18.98 9.01 -5.99
C PRO A 68 20.04 7.97 -5.56
N PHE A 69 19.81 6.71 -5.91
CA PHE A 69 20.68 5.56 -5.65
C PHE A 69 20.99 4.83 -6.97
N GLU A 70 22.08 4.07 -6.98
CA GLU A 70 22.47 3.29 -8.15
C GLU A 70 21.71 1.95 -8.16
N ALA A 71 21.51 1.38 -9.36
CA ALA A 71 20.92 0.04 -9.49
C ALA A 71 21.77 -1.00 -8.73
N VAL A 72 21.10 -2.00 -8.16
CA VAL A 72 21.79 -3.15 -7.56
C VAL A 72 22.42 -4.03 -8.64
N ASP A 73 23.37 -4.86 -8.27
CA ASP A 73 24.09 -5.70 -9.23
C ASP A 73 23.12 -6.69 -9.90
N GLY A 74 23.17 -6.75 -11.23
CA GLY A 74 22.29 -7.58 -12.04
C GLY A 74 21.01 -6.91 -12.53
N GLU A 75 20.74 -5.65 -12.12
CA GLU A 75 19.56 -4.90 -12.53
C GLU A 75 19.92 -3.64 -13.32
N ASP A 76 19.10 -3.30 -14.31
CA ASP A 76 19.27 -2.10 -15.15
C ASP A 76 18.68 -0.83 -14.54
N SER A 77 17.87 -0.97 -13.47
CA SER A 77 17.20 0.15 -12.81
C SER A 77 17.00 -0.11 -11.32
N THR A 78 16.49 0.89 -10.60
CA THR A 78 16.14 0.77 -9.18
C THR A 78 14.67 0.38 -8.98
N GLY A 79 13.99 -0.17 -9.99
CA GLY A 79 12.56 -0.47 -9.96
C GLY A 79 11.64 0.75 -10.19
N PRO A 80 10.34 0.66 -9.85
CA PRO A 80 9.78 -0.32 -8.92
C PRO A 80 9.69 -1.75 -9.48
N PHE A 81 10.17 -2.71 -8.72
CA PHE A 81 9.95 -4.14 -8.94
C PHE A 81 8.62 -4.55 -8.30
N GLU A 82 7.84 -5.36 -9.01
CA GLU A 82 6.50 -5.77 -8.59
C GLU A 82 6.50 -7.24 -8.16
N PHE A 83 5.86 -7.51 -7.03
CA PHE A 83 5.56 -8.85 -6.54
C PHE A 83 4.31 -8.79 -5.67
N GLU A 84 3.83 -9.92 -5.19
CA GLU A 84 2.63 -9.99 -4.34
C GLU A 84 2.88 -10.84 -3.10
N THR A 85 2.09 -10.58 -2.08
CA THR A 85 1.87 -11.50 -0.96
C THR A 85 0.38 -11.72 -0.81
N ASP A 86 -0.01 -12.90 -0.36
CA ASP A 86 -1.40 -13.26 -0.17
C ASP A 86 -1.68 -13.72 1.26
N ARG A 87 -2.94 -13.59 1.67
CA ARG A 87 -3.42 -14.05 2.97
C ARG A 87 -4.88 -14.50 2.87
N TRP A 88 -5.18 -15.65 3.46
CA TRP A 88 -6.57 -16.04 3.72
C TRP A 88 -7.17 -15.15 4.81
N MET A 89 -8.26 -14.46 4.49
CA MET A 89 -8.97 -13.56 5.40
C MET A 89 -10.46 -13.90 5.42
N GLY A 90 -11.11 -13.74 6.57
CA GLY A 90 -12.56 -13.60 6.64
C GLY A 90 -13.01 -12.15 6.43
N LEU A 91 -14.31 -11.93 6.26
CA LEU A 91 -14.85 -10.57 6.05
C LEU A 91 -14.56 -9.64 7.23
N GLU A 92 -14.63 -10.13 8.47
CA GLU A 92 -14.31 -9.33 9.66
C GLU A 92 -12.83 -8.98 9.76
N ASP A 93 -11.93 -9.87 9.32
CA ASP A 93 -10.50 -9.56 9.21
C ASP A 93 -10.27 -8.44 8.19
N TYR A 94 -11.01 -8.50 7.08
CA TYR A 94 -10.97 -7.49 6.02
C TYR A 94 -11.46 -6.13 6.52
N PHE A 95 -12.59 -6.07 7.24
CA PHE A 95 -13.04 -4.83 7.88
C PHE A 95 -12.07 -4.32 8.94
N THR A 96 -11.46 -5.21 9.72
CA THR A 96 -10.42 -4.82 10.69
C THR A 96 -9.23 -4.17 9.98
N TYR A 97 -8.80 -4.73 8.84
CA TYR A 97 -7.79 -4.14 8.00
C TYR A 97 -8.20 -2.76 7.45
N LEU A 98 -9.41 -2.61 6.90
CA LEU A 98 -9.91 -1.31 6.40
C LEU A 98 -9.99 -0.25 7.51
N ARG A 99 -10.40 -0.64 8.73
CA ARG A 99 -10.42 0.24 9.89
C ARG A 99 -9.03 0.71 10.29
N SER A 100 -7.97 -0.04 9.97
CA SER A 100 -6.59 0.37 10.28
C SER A 100 -6.06 1.50 9.38
N TRP A 101 -6.75 1.79 8.27
CA TRP A 101 -6.30 2.82 7.32
C TRP A 101 -6.32 4.23 7.92
N SER A 102 -5.31 5.03 7.57
CA SER A 102 -5.19 6.42 8.06
C SER A 102 -6.40 7.26 7.68
N ALA A 103 -6.93 7.13 6.45
CA ALA A 103 -8.15 7.81 6.04
C ALA A 103 -9.37 7.41 6.88
N TYR A 104 -9.49 6.14 7.27
CA TYR A 104 -10.56 5.70 8.15
C TYR A 104 -10.44 6.33 9.54
N GLN A 105 -9.24 6.33 10.12
CA GLN A 105 -8.99 6.97 11.42
C GLN A 105 -9.28 8.47 11.37
N LYS A 106 -8.83 9.18 10.33
CA LYS A 106 -9.08 10.61 10.13
C LYS A 106 -10.57 10.93 9.94
N ALA A 107 -11.31 10.08 9.23
CA ALA A 107 -12.76 10.21 9.10
C ALA A 107 -13.43 10.04 10.46
N LYS A 108 -13.04 9.01 11.22
CA LYS A 108 -13.57 8.71 12.55
C LYS A 108 -13.31 9.84 13.56
N GLU A 109 -12.11 10.43 13.56
CA GLU A 109 -11.78 11.61 14.38
C GLU A 109 -12.68 12.81 14.07
N LYS A 110 -13.15 12.92 12.81
CA LYS A 110 -14.12 13.94 12.37
C LYS A 110 -15.58 13.52 12.58
N GLY A 111 -15.83 12.41 13.28
CA GLY A 111 -17.17 11.90 13.56
C GLY A 111 -17.84 11.20 12.38
N VAL A 112 -17.08 10.79 11.37
CA VAL A 112 -17.60 10.13 10.16
C VAL A 112 -17.28 8.65 10.17
N GLU A 113 -18.32 7.81 10.17
CA GLU A 113 -18.20 6.36 10.01
C GLU A 113 -18.22 6.00 8.52
N LEU A 114 -17.05 5.65 7.96
CA LEU A 114 -16.94 5.27 6.54
C LEU A 114 -17.56 3.89 6.27
N LEU A 115 -17.47 2.96 7.22
CA LEU A 115 -18.11 1.65 7.15
C LEU A 115 -19.54 1.75 7.70
N SER A 116 -20.34 2.61 7.07
CA SER A 116 -21.78 2.71 7.35
C SER A 116 -22.48 1.38 7.10
N GLU A 117 -23.66 1.18 7.68
CA GLU A 117 -24.46 -0.03 7.50
C GLU A 117 -24.66 -0.40 6.02
N HIS A 118 -24.93 0.60 5.18
CA HIS A 118 -25.07 0.41 3.73
C HIS A 118 -23.79 -0.12 3.08
N VAL A 119 -22.64 0.49 3.38
CA VAL A 119 -21.33 0.08 2.84
C VAL A 119 -20.97 -1.32 3.31
N VAL A 120 -21.23 -1.64 4.58
CA VAL A 120 -21.02 -2.98 5.14
C VAL A 120 -21.85 -4.03 4.40
N GLU A 121 -23.12 -3.73 4.08
CA GLU A 121 -23.97 -4.64 3.30
C GLU A 121 -23.49 -4.81 1.84
N GLU A 122 -22.94 -3.77 1.20
CA GLU A 122 -22.30 -3.92 -0.11
C GLU A 122 -21.12 -4.90 -0.06
N PHE A 123 -20.24 -4.74 0.94
CA PHE A 123 -19.13 -5.66 1.15
C PHE A 123 -19.59 -7.08 1.47
N LYS A 124 -20.60 -7.27 2.33
CA LYS A 124 -21.16 -8.60 2.62
C LYS A 124 -21.71 -9.28 1.36
N ARG A 125 -22.42 -8.54 0.51
CA ARG A 125 -22.95 -9.07 -0.75
C ARG A 125 -21.82 -9.52 -1.67
N ALA A 126 -20.84 -8.65 -1.93
CA ALA A 126 -19.68 -8.99 -2.76
C ALA A 126 -18.85 -10.14 -2.16
N TRP A 127 -18.76 -10.22 -0.83
CA TRP A 127 -18.05 -11.31 -0.15
C TRP A 127 -18.77 -12.66 -0.29
N GLY A 128 -20.10 -12.67 -0.21
CA GLY A 128 -20.94 -13.87 -0.28
C GLY A 128 -21.22 -14.40 -1.69
N GLU A 129 -20.81 -13.71 -2.74
CA GLU A 129 -21.02 -14.14 -4.14
C GLU A 129 -20.25 -15.42 -4.53
N ASP A 130 -19.25 -15.84 -3.75
CA ASP A 130 -18.52 -17.09 -3.98
C ASP A 130 -18.96 -18.20 -3.01
N GLU A 131 -19.03 -19.44 -3.51
CA GLU A 131 -19.49 -20.65 -2.79
C GLU A 131 -18.68 -21.01 -1.53
N ASN A 132 -17.55 -20.35 -1.26
CA ASN A 132 -16.61 -20.68 -0.18
C ASN A 132 -16.89 -20.01 1.19
N GLY A 133 -17.99 -19.25 1.33
CA GLY A 133 -18.72 -19.05 2.59
C GLY A 133 -17.97 -18.64 3.88
N GLY A 134 -16.70 -18.24 3.83
CA GLY A 134 -15.94 -17.98 5.06
C GLY A 134 -14.61 -17.26 4.86
N GLN A 135 -13.75 -17.75 3.97
CA GLN A 135 -12.44 -17.15 3.72
C GLN A 135 -12.17 -16.92 2.23
N LYS A 136 -11.49 -15.81 1.93
CA LYS A 136 -11.00 -15.50 0.58
C LYS A 136 -9.50 -15.27 0.60
N LEU A 137 -8.84 -15.60 -0.50
CA LEU A 137 -7.43 -15.25 -0.71
C LEU A 137 -7.35 -13.77 -1.07
N VAL A 138 -6.78 -12.97 -0.17
CA VAL A 138 -6.59 -11.53 -0.36
C VAL A 138 -5.14 -11.29 -0.77
N LYS A 139 -4.93 -10.70 -1.94
CA LYS A 139 -3.62 -10.37 -2.48
C LYS A 139 -3.26 -8.92 -2.17
N PHE A 140 -1.98 -8.69 -1.89
CA PHE A 140 -1.41 -7.37 -1.65
C PHE A 140 -0.29 -7.15 -2.67
N PRO A 141 -0.54 -6.38 -3.74
CA PRO A 141 0.51 -5.98 -4.66
C PRO A 141 1.55 -5.12 -3.95
N ILE A 142 2.83 -5.46 -4.11
CA ILE A 142 3.97 -4.80 -3.50
C ILE A 142 4.86 -4.21 -4.59
N TYR A 143 5.32 -2.98 -4.35
CA TYR A 143 6.20 -2.22 -5.23
C TYR A 143 7.46 -1.84 -4.48
N LEU A 144 8.60 -2.30 -4.98
CA LEU A 144 9.91 -2.13 -4.35
C LEU A 144 10.82 -1.26 -5.22
N ARG A 145 11.32 -0.16 -4.65
CA ARG A 145 12.54 0.48 -5.14
C ARG A 145 13.74 0.05 -4.33
N ILE A 146 14.79 -0.40 -4.99
CA ILE A 146 16.01 -0.88 -4.34
C ILE A 146 17.23 -0.30 -5.06
N GLY A 147 18.22 0.13 -4.30
CA GLY A 147 19.44 0.70 -4.86
C GLY A 147 20.59 0.70 -3.88
N LYS A 148 21.80 0.78 -4.42
CA LYS A 148 23.05 0.87 -3.66
C LYS A 148 23.50 2.33 -3.55
N VAL A 149 24.13 2.65 -2.43
CA VAL A 149 24.85 3.91 -2.28
C VAL A 149 26.10 3.84 -3.16
N GLY A 150 26.22 4.82 -4.08
CA GLY A 150 27.43 5.02 -4.85
C GLY A 150 28.63 5.37 -3.96
N ALA A 151 29.82 5.32 -4.54
CA ALA A 151 31.06 5.71 -3.86
C ALA A 151 30.98 7.13 -3.27
#